data_AF-A0A0P8ZZE6-F1
#
_entry.id   AF-A0A0P8ZZE6-F1
#
_cell.length_a   1.000
_cell.length_b   1.000
_cell.length_c   1.000
_cell.angle_alpha   90.00
_cell.angle_beta   90.00
_cell.angle_gamma   90.00
#
_symmetry.space_group_name_H-M   'P 1'
#
loop_
_entity.id
_entity.type
_entity.pdbx_description
1 polymer ?
#
loop_
_entity_poly.entity_id
_entity_poly.type
_entity_poly.pdbx_seq_one_letter_code
_entity_poly.pdbx_strand_id
1 'polypeptide(L)'
;MEKLGKAKAKAAREEKQKEQKLEELVLKSLEECTTPEDKVKLLLQRHVDSEKNVSRLTGELRILQRHMESQQREKEQVQRDLNRSVLMRDKLQEVCREQQRIIKSVKNESMLQIKVEEERRKESQTNFQSSLNEVQKSLAKNNEENIKLRDYNIEMTKKLKLLAEQYQTREQHLEKLNEQVQLEAQLHQAKLNKVQVEAAMEKEILSKLVAQLLREPNRTGKAVAGATSHQGSNRKGESIKGTAQYLHGQV
;
A
#
# COMPACT_ATOMS: atom_id res chain seq x y z
N MET A 1 41.17 44.95 70.70
CA MET A 1 41.88 46.20 71.04
C MET A 1 43.13 45.95 71.91
N GLU A 2 43.04 45.15 72.97
CA GLU A 2 44.16 44.94 73.93
C GLU A 2 45.42 44.27 73.34
N LYS A 3 45.27 43.31 72.42
CA LYS A 3 46.42 42.62 71.75
C LYS A 3 47.23 43.54 70.84
N LEU A 4 46.59 44.50 70.18
CA LEU A 4 47.26 45.49 69.32
C LEU A 4 48.07 46.48 70.15
N GLY A 5 47.57 46.85 71.34
CA GLY A 5 48.29 47.70 72.29
C GLY A 5 49.56 47.04 72.83
N LYS A 6 49.50 45.74 73.17
CA LYS A 6 50.66 44.97 73.65
C LYS A 6 51.74 44.80 72.56
N ALA A 7 51.35 44.58 71.30
CA ALA A 7 52.29 44.49 70.19
C ALA A 7 53.00 45.83 69.90
N LYS A 8 52.26 46.95 69.92
CA LYS A 8 52.85 48.30 69.78
C LYS A 8 53.80 48.65 70.92
N ALA A 9 53.43 48.33 72.17
CA ALA A 9 54.28 48.57 73.34
C ALA A 9 55.59 47.75 73.29
N LYS A 10 55.52 46.51 72.79
CA LYS A 10 56.70 45.66 72.59
C LYS A 10 57.64 46.23 71.52
N ALA A 11 57.10 46.66 70.37
CA ALA A 11 57.88 47.26 69.30
C ALA A 11 58.61 48.54 69.75
N ALA A 12 57.91 49.43 70.47
CA ALA A 12 58.51 50.66 71.00
C ALA A 12 59.65 50.37 72.00
N ARG A 13 59.52 49.32 72.82
CA ARG A 13 60.58 48.91 73.75
C ARG A 13 61.81 48.35 73.01
N GLU A 14 61.59 47.58 71.94
CA GLU A 14 62.68 47.06 71.10
C GLU A 14 63.40 48.17 70.33
N GLU A 15 62.66 49.17 69.84
CA GLU A 15 63.22 50.36 69.18
C GLU A 15 64.10 51.16 70.14
N LYS A 16 63.61 51.45 71.34
CA LYS A 16 64.38 52.15 72.38
C LYS A 16 65.64 51.38 72.79
N GLN A 17 65.57 50.05 72.87
CA GLN A 17 66.76 49.22 73.14
C GLN A 17 67.79 49.25 71.99
N LYS A 18 67.35 49.32 70.74
CA LYS A 18 68.24 49.46 69.59
C LYS A 18 68.90 50.84 69.56
N GLU A 19 68.14 51.88 69.87
CA GLU A 19 68.64 53.25 69.99
C GLU A 19 69.73 53.35 71.07
N GLN A 20 69.47 52.81 72.27
CA GLN A 20 70.47 52.76 73.35
C GLN A 20 71.75 52.01 72.94
N LYS A 21 71.63 50.86 72.27
CA LYS A 21 72.80 50.12 71.77
C LYS A 21 73.58 50.91 70.70
N LEU A 22 72.88 51.68 69.89
CA LEU A 22 73.50 52.52 68.87
C LEU A 22 74.24 53.69 69.51
N GLU A 23 73.65 54.34 70.51
CA GLU A 23 74.28 55.40 71.31
C GLU A 23 75.57 54.88 71.97
N GLU A 24 75.52 53.73 72.64
CA GLU A 24 76.70 53.10 73.25
C GLU A 24 77.82 52.83 72.22
N LEU A 25 77.46 52.38 71.01
CA LEU A 25 78.43 52.15 69.94
C LEU A 25 79.05 53.46 69.43
N VAL A 26 78.26 54.54 69.33
CA VAL A 26 78.76 55.87 68.97
C VAL A 26 79.75 56.36 70.02
N LEU A 27 79.38 56.29 71.29
CA LEU A 27 80.22 56.75 72.40
C LEU A 27 81.55 56.01 72.44
N LYS A 28 81.55 54.68 72.30
CA LYS A 28 82.79 53.88 72.21
C LYS A 28 83.69 54.31 71.05
N SER A 29 83.14 54.56 69.86
CA SER A 29 83.93 55.00 68.70
C SER A 29 84.58 56.38 68.89
N LEU A 30 84.06 57.22 69.79
CA LEU A 30 84.59 58.54 70.09
C LEU A 30 85.72 58.53 71.14
N GLU A 31 85.88 57.44 71.90
CA GLU A 31 86.93 57.30 72.91
C GLU A 31 88.32 57.16 72.26
N GLU A 32 88.40 56.69 71.02
CA GLU A 32 89.64 56.51 70.25
C GLU A 32 90.23 57.83 69.71
N CYS A 33 89.48 58.94 69.78
CA CYS A 33 89.92 60.26 69.32
C CYS A 33 90.58 61.07 70.46
N THR A 34 91.81 61.53 70.23
CA THR A 34 92.61 62.28 71.21
C THR A 34 92.26 63.77 71.31
N THR A 35 91.67 64.36 70.27
CA THR A 35 91.27 65.78 70.23
C THR A 35 89.77 65.95 70.03
N PRO A 36 89.16 67.04 70.53
CA PRO A 36 87.76 67.33 70.28
C PRO A 36 87.47 67.56 68.79
N GLU A 37 88.41 68.12 68.02
CA GLU A 37 88.29 68.30 66.57
C GLU A 37 88.17 66.97 65.82
N ASP A 38 88.94 65.95 66.21
CA ASP A 38 88.88 64.61 65.60
C ASP A 38 87.53 63.91 65.88
N LYS A 39 86.97 64.09 67.09
CA LYS A 39 85.63 63.58 67.44
C LYS A 39 84.55 64.20 66.56
N VAL A 40 84.61 65.51 66.34
CA VAL A 40 83.67 66.23 65.47
C VAL A 40 83.80 65.77 64.02
N LYS A 41 85.03 65.60 63.53
CA LYS A 41 85.28 65.10 62.17
C LYS A 41 84.73 63.69 61.95
N LEU A 42 84.93 62.79 62.91
CA LEU A 42 84.41 61.42 62.87
C LEU A 42 82.87 61.39 62.90
N LEU A 43 82.24 62.19 63.77
CA LEU A 43 80.79 62.33 63.82
C LEU A 43 80.21 62.89 62.52
N LEU A 44 80.85 63.91 61.94
CA LEU A 44 80.45 64.48 60.66
C LEU A 44 80.54 63.44 59.54
N GLN A 45 81.64 62.69 59.47
CA GLN A 45 81.81 61.61 58.48
C GLN A 45 80.73 60.54 58.62
N ARG A 46 80.46 60.07 59.84
CA ARG A 46 79.41 59.09 60.10
C ARG A 46 78.01 59.61 59.75
N HIS A 47 77.74 60.88 60.04
CA HIS A 47 76.48 61.52 59.67
C HIS A 47 76.33 61.58 58.14
N VAL A 48 77.36 62.01 57.41
CA VAL A 48 77.37 62.02 55.94
C VAL A 48 77.13 60.62 55.37
N ASP A 49 77.77 59.58 55.92
CA ASP A 49 77.59 58.20 55.43
C ASP A 49 76.20 57.64 55.79
N SER A 50 75.62 58.06 56.91
CA SER A 50 74.21 57.78 57.26
C SER A 50 73.25 58.43 56.26
N GLU A 51 73.43 59.71 55.95
CA GLU A 51 72.59 60.43 54.97
C GLU A 51 72.69 59.82 53.56
N LYS A 52 73.88 59.39 53.13
CA LYS A 52 74.08 58.64 51.89
C LYS A 52 73.30 57.32 51.89
N ASN A 53 73.36 56.57 53.01
CA ASN A 53 72.62 55.32 53.15
C ASN A 53 71.10 55.52 53.15
N VAL A 54 70.59 56.54 53.84
CA VAL A 54 69.17 56.92 53.81
C VAL A 54 68.73 57.26 52.39
N SER A 55 69.53 58.06 51.66
CA SER A 55 69.25 58.38 50.25
C SER A 55 69.21 57.14 49.36
N ARG A 56 70.18 56.23 49.52
CA ARG A 56 70.23 54.95 48.77
C ARG A 56 69.01 54.07 49.06
N LEU A 57 68.72 53.82 50.34
CA LEU A 57 67.58 52.99 50.77
C LEU A 57 66.24 53.60 50.32
N THR A 58 66.11 54.92 50.35
CA THR A 58 64.92 55.62 49.83
C THR A 58 64.75 55.38 48.33
N GLY A 59 65.85 55.37 47.56
CA GLY A 59 65.85 55.03 46.14
C GLY A 59 65.42 53.58 45.88
N GLU A 60 65.99 52.62 46.62
CA GLU A 60 65.63 51.19 46.53
C GLU A 60 64.17 50.95 46.90
N LEU A 61 63.66 51.61 47.95
CA LEU A 61 62.27 51.52 48.37
C LEU A 61 61.31 52.02 47.29
N ARG A 62 61.63 53.11 46.59
CA ARG A 62 60.84 53.60 45.44
C ARG A 62 60.87 52.64 44.25
N ILE A 63 61.95 51.89 44.04
CA ILE A 63 62.02 50.87 42.98
C ILE A 63 61.15 49.67 43.36
N LEU A 64 61.28 49.18 44.60
CA LEU A 64 60.46 48.08 45.13
C LEU A 64 58.97 48.41 45.09
N GLN A 65 58.58 49.62 45.47
CA GLN A 65 57.19 50.08 45.37
C GLN A 65 56.65 50.01 43.94
N ARG A 66 57.40 50.52 42.96
CA ARG A 66 57.04 50.43 41.53
C ARG A 66 56.96 48.98 41.04
N HIS A 67 57.86 48.12 41.51
CA HIS A 67 57.83 46.70 41.16
C HIS A 67 56.60 46.00 41.74
N MET A 68 56.24 46.28 43.00
CA MET A 68 55.02 45.74 43.61
C MET A 68 53.75 46.20 42.87
N GLU A 69 53.68 47.46 42.46
CA GLU A 69 52.56 47.96 41.66
C GLU A 69 52.47 47.25 40.29
N SER A 70 53.61 47.00 39.63
CA SER A 70 53.64 46.25 38.37
C SER A 70 53.15 44.82 38.55
N GLN A 71 53.67 44.13 39.57
CA GLN A 71 53.28 42.76 39.91
C GLN A 71 51.80 42.65 40.26
N GLN A 72 51.24 43.64 40.95
CA GLN A 72 49.81 43.68 41.25
C GLN A 72 48.95 43.80 39.97
N ARG A 73 49.36 44.63 39.00
CA ARG A 73 48.67 44.75 37.70
C ARG A 73 48.76 43.45 36.88
N GLU A 74 49.93 42.82 36.85
CA GLU A 74 50.14 41.52 36.17
C GLU A 74 49.26 40.43 36.79
N LYS A 75 49.19 40.35 38.12
CA LYS A 75 48.30 39.44 38.83
C LYS A 75 46.83 39.64 38.46
N GLU A 76 46.37 40.89 38.43
CA GLU A 76 45.00 41.23 38.03
C GLU A 76 44.72 40.89 36.57
N GLN A 77 45.70 41.08 35.68
CA GLN A 77 45.61 40.69 34.27
C GLN A 77 45.46 39.18 34.12
N VAL A 78 46.36 38.40 34.74
CA VAL A 78 46.31 36.94 34.70
C VAL A 78 45.02 36.40 35.32
N GLN A 79 44.52 37.02 36.39
CA GLN A 79 43.23 36.62 36.99
C GLN A 79 42.06 36.86 36.03
N ARG A 80 42.06 37.97 35.29
CA ARG A 80 41.03 38.26 34.27
C ARG A 80 41.09 37.25 33.13
N ASP A 81 42.29 36.91 32.67
CA ASP A 81 42.50 35.93 31.60
C ASP A 81 42.09 34.51 32.03
N LEU A 82 42.39 34.12 33.28
CA LEU A 82 41.92 32.87 33.86
C LEU A 82 40.40 32.79 33.89
N ASN A 83 39.73 33.83 34.41
CA ASN A 83 38.27 33.87 34.48
C ASN A 83 37.64 33.76 33.08
N ARG A 84 38.22 34.44 32.07
CA ARG A 84 37.79 34.34 30.67
C ARG A 84 37.98 32.93 30.11
N SER A 85 39.11 32.29 30.40
CA SER A 85 39.42 30.94 29.94
C SER A 85 38.46 29.91 30.54
N VAL A 86 38.15 30.02 31.83
CA VAL A 86 37.15 29.17 32.51
C VAL A 86 35.78 29.29 31.86
N LEU A 87 35.30 30.51 31.60
CA LEU A 87 34.01 30.71 30.94
C LEU A 87 33.97 30.09 29.53
N MET A 88 35.05 30.25 28.75
CA MET A 88 35.14 29.66 27.42
C MET A 88 35.13 28.13 27.48
N ARG A 89 35.87 27.54 28.43
CA ARG A 89 35.87 26.10 28.67
C ARG A 89 34.47 25.58 29.00
N ASP A 90 33.77 26.24 29.91
CA ASP A 90 32.44 25.82 30.35
C ASP A 90 31.43 25.89 29.20
N LYS A 91 31.50 26.94 28.37
CA LYS A 91 30.67 27.07 27.16
C LYS A 91 30.97 25.98 26.12
N LEU A 92 32.26 25.65 25.91
CA LEU A 92 32.64 24.57 25.01
C LEU A 92 32.14 23.22 25.54
N GLN A 93 32.24 22.98 26.85
CA GLN A 93 31.76 21.76 27.47
C GLN A 93 30.24 21.59 27.33
N GLU A 94 29.48 22.68 27.45
CA GLU A 94 28.04 22.69 27.19
C GLU A 94 27.72 22.29 25.75
N VAL A 95 28.39 22.92 24.77
CA VAL A 95 28.22 22.59 23.34
C VAL A 95 28.58 21.14 23.04
N CYS A 96 29.70 20.63 23.58
CA CYS A 96 30.08 19.24 23.38
C CYS A 96 29.06 18.26 23.97
N ARG A 97 28.49 18.56 25.15
CA ARG A 97 27.43 17.74 25.75
C ARG A 97 26.17 17.74 24.90
N GLU A 98 25.79 18.89 24.36
CA GLU A 98 24.62 19.00 23.51
C GLU A 98 24.81 18.25 22.18
N GLN A 99 25.98 18.41 21.54
CA GLN A 99 26.33 17.63 20.35
C GLN A 99 26.29 16.12 20.61
N GLN A 100 26.81 15.66 21.76
CA GLN A 100 26.74 14.24 22.13
C GLN A 100 25.28 13.75 22.30
N ARG A 101 24.40 14.57 22.87
CA ARG A 101 22.97 14.25 22.98
C ARG A 101 22.32 14.14 21.60
N ILE A 102 22.58 15.10 20.71
CA ILE A 102 22.04 15.11 19.34
C ILE A 102 22.52 13.86 18.59
N ILE A 103 23.82 13.56 18.63
CA ILE A 103 24.38 12.36 17.99
C ILE A 103 23.67 11.09 18.49
N LYS A 104 23.48 10.97 19.81
CA LYS A 104 22.76 9.83 20.40
C LYS A 104 21.30 9.76 19.95
N SER A 105 20.62 10.91 19.88
CA SER A 105 19.23 11.01 19.41
C SER A 105 19.11 10.56 17.95
N VAL A 106 19.94 11.13 17.06
CA VAL A 106 19.95 10.80 15.63
C VAL A 106 20.27 9.32 15.41
N LYS A 107 21.23 8.76 16.16
CA LYS A 107 21.54 7.33 16.09
C LYS A 107 20.33 6.47 16.48
N ASN A 108 19.65 6.82 17.56
CA ASN A 108 18.47 6.08 18.02
C ASN A 108 17.30 6.19 17.02
N GLU A 109 17.06 7.38 16.49
CA GLU A 109 16.03 7.64 15.48
C GLU A 109 16.31 6.89 14.18
N SER A 110 17.55 6.94 13.69
CA SER A 110 17.96 6.19 12.50
C SER A 110 17.78 4.68 12.69
N MET A 111 18.17 4.13 13.84
CA MET A 111 17.96 2.72 14.17
C MET A 111 16.47 2.35 14.24
N LEU A 112 15.63 3.25 14.76
CA LEU A 112 14.18 3.03 14.80
C LEU A 112 13.59 3.07 13.38
N GLN A 113 14.00 4.04 12.57
CA GLN A 113 13.54 4.19 11.19
C GLN A 113 13.92 2.98 10.33
N ILE A 114 15.13 2.44 10.48
CA ILE A 114 15.54 1.18 9.81
C ILE A 114 14.57 0.04 10.16
N LYS A 115 14.23 -0.13 11.45
CA LYS A 115 13.29 -1.19 11.86
C LYS A 115 11.90 -0.99 11.28
N VAL A 116 11.40 0.25 11.25
CA VAL A 116 10.08 0.57 10.69
C VAL A 116 10.05 0.26 9.19
N GLU A 117 11.08 0.67 8.45
CA GLU A 117 11.17 0.37 7.01
C GLU A 117 11.36 -1.12 6.72
N GLU A 118 12.10 -1.85 7.56
CA GLU A 118 12.20 -3.31 7.47
C GLU A 118 10.84 -4.00 7.66
N GLU A 119 10.06 -3.60 8.67
CA GLU A 119 8.71 -4.14 8.89
C GLU A 119 7.75 -3.76 7.77
N ARG A 120 7.80 -2.51 7.28
CA ARG A 120 7.03 -2.08 6.10
C ARG A 120 7.37 -2.91 4.86
N ARG A 121 8.65 -3.22 4.65
CA ARG A 121 9.09 -4.07 3.54
C ARG A 121 8.55 -5.49 3.68
N LYS A 122 8.60 -6.08 4.89
CA LYS A 122 8.05 -7.41 5.17
C LYS A 122 6.55 -7.47 4.95
N GLU A 123 5.83 -6.45 5.42
CA GLU A 123 4.37 -6.34 5.24
C GLU A 123 4.02 -6.26 3.75
N SER A 124 4.68 -5.36 2.99
CA SER A 124 4.46 -5.24 1.56
C SER A 124 4.77 -6.53 0.81
N GLN A 125 5.87 -7.22 1.16
CA GLN A 125 6.20 -8.52 0.58
C GLN A 125 5.14 -9.58 0.90
N THR A 126 4.62 -9.60 2.13
CA THR A 126 3.57 -10.53 2.57
C THR A 126 2.27 -10.27 1.82
N ASN A 127 1.87 -9.00 1.69
CA ASN A 127 0.67 -8.61 0.95
C ASN A 127 0.77 -8.99 -0.53
N PHE A 128 1.91 -8.72 -1.16
CA PHE A 128 2.14 -9.10 -2.55
C PHE A 128 2.07 -10.61 -2.74
N GLN A 129 2.69 -11.39 -1.84
CA GLN A 129 2.64 -12.85 -1.90
C GLN A 129 1.21 -13.38 -1.67
N SER A 130 0.44 -12.77 -0.77
CA SER A 130 -0.98 -13.12 -0.56
C SER A 130 -1.79 -12.88 -1.83
N SER A 131 -1.67 -11.69 -2.43
CA SER A 131 -2.38 -11.37 -3.67
C SER A 131 -2.01 -12.30 -4.82
N LEU A 132 -0.72 -12.66 -4.95
CA LEU A 132 -0.27 -13.61 -5.95
C LEU A 132 -0.91 -15.00 -5.74
N ASN A 133 -0.94 -15.47 -4.49
CA ASN A 133 -1.59 -16.73 -4.13
C ASN A 133 -3.10 -16.69 -4.42
N GLU A 134 -3.78 -15.56 -4.19
CA GLU A 134 -5.20 -15.37 -4.51
C GLU A 134 -5.45 -15.43 -6.02
N VAL A 135 -4.61 -14.77 -6.83
CA VAL A 135 -4.69 -14.84 -8.31
C VAL A 135 -4.49 -16.28 -8.79
N GLN A 136 -3.51 -17.00 -8.24
CA GLN A 136 -3.27 -18.41 -8.57
C GLN A 136 -4.48 -19.30 -8.22
N LYS A 137 -5.07 -19.11 -7.04
CA LYS A 137 -6.28 -19.82 -6.63
C LYS A 137 -7.46 -19.53 -7.57
N SER A 138 -7.64 -18.28 -7.97
CA SER A 138 -8.68 -17.87 -8.91
C SER A 138 -8.49 -18.51 -10.29
N LEU A 139 -7.24 -18.53 -10.78
CA LEU A 139 -6.89 -19.16 -12.06
C LEU A 139 -7.13 -20.68 -12.02
N ALA A 140 -6.72 -21.35 -10.95
CA ALA A 140 -6.94 -22.78 -10.76
C ALA A 140 -8.45 -23.11 -10.76
N LYS A 141 -9.24 -22.35 -9.99
CA LYS A 141 -10.70 -22.50 -9.94
C LYS A 141 -11.34 -22.29 -11.32
N ASN A 142 -10.93 -21.27 -12.05
CA ASN A 142 -11.45 -21.00 -13.40
C ASN A 142 -11.12 -22.14 -14.37
N ASN A 143 -9.92 -22.71 -14.27
CA ASN A 143 -9.52 -23.85 -15.09
C ASN A 143 -10.36 -25.10 -14.76
N GLU A 144 -10.62 -25.37 -13.48
CA GLU A 144 -11.52 -26.46 -13.07
C GLU A 144 -12.95 -26.27 -13.59
N GLU A 145 -13.50 -25.06 -13.52
CA GLU A 145 -14.82 -24.72 -14.05
C GLU A 145 -14.86 -24.89 -15.58
N ASN A 146 -13.81 -24.47 -16.29
CA ASN A 146 -13.70 -24.67 -17.74
C ASN A 146 -13.68 -26.14 -18.13
N ILE A 147 -12.96 -26.99 -17.38
CA ILE A 147 -12.95 -28.44 -17.61
C ILE A 147 -14.37 -29.00 -17.43
N LYS A 148 -15.06 -28.66 -16.34
CA LYS A 148 -16.45 -29.08 -16.11
C LYS A 148 -17.40 -28.66 -17.23
N LEU A 149 -17.27 -27.43 -17.72
CA LEU A 149 -18.09 -26.93 -18.83
C LEU A 149 -17.80 -27.68 -20.14
N ARG A 150 -16.53 -28.03 -20.41
CA ARG A 150 -16.16 -28.86 -21.57
C ARG A 150 -16.78 -30.25 -21.47
N ASP A 151 -16.71 -30.88 -20.30
CA ASP A 151 -17.30 -32.20 -20.07
C ASP A 151 -18.82 -32.17 -20.26
N TYR A 152 -19.49 -31.14 -19.71
CA TYR A 152 -20.93 -30.95 -19.89
C TYR A 152 -21.31 -30.72 -21.36
N ASN A 153 -20.55 -29.90 -22.09
CA ASN A 153 -20.77 -29.68 -23.53
C ASN A 153 -20.60 -30.97 -24.35
N ILE A 154 -19.59 -31.80 -24.02
CA ILE A 154 -19.39 -33.11 -24.64
C ILE A 154 -20.60 -34.01 -24.36
N GLU A 155 -21.07 -34.07 -23.10
CA GLU A 155 -22.22 -34.89 -22.72
C GLU A 155 -23.51 -34.43 -23.42
N MET A 156 -23.77 -33.13 -23.45
CA MET A 156 -24.93 -32.55 -24.14
C MET A 156 -24.87 -32.85 -25.65
N THR A 157 -23.71 -32.70 -26.27
CA THR A 157 -23.51 -33.04 -27.69
C THR A 157 -23.81 -34.52 -27.94
N LYS A 158 -23.40 -35.43 -27.05
CA LYS A 158 -23.74 -36.86 -27.15
C LYS A 158 -25.25 -37.09 -27.06
N LYS A 159 -25.93 -36.45 -26.10
CA LYS A 159 -27.39 -36.55 -25.95
C LYS A 159 -28.14 -36.05 -27.19
N LEU A 160 -27.71 -34.91 -27.75
CA LEU A 160 -28.30 -34.36 -28.97
C LEU A 160 -28.09 -35.28 -30.18
N LYS A 161 -26.90 -35.88 -30.32
CA LYS A 161 -26.63 -36.88 -31.37
C LYS A 161 -27.54 -38.09 -31.24
N LEU A 162 -27.65 -38.67 -30.04
CA LEU A 162 -28.54 -39.81 -29.79
C LEU A 162 -30.00 -39.46 -30.08
N LEU A 163 -30.45 -38.26 -29.71
CA LEU A 163 -31.80 -37.80 -29.99
C LEU A 163 -32.02 -37.67 -31.51
N ALA A 164 -31.08 -37.07 -32.23
CA ALA A 164 -31.14 -36.95 -33.69
C ALA A 164 -31.21 -38.32 -34.38
N GLU A 165 -30.39 -39.29 -33.95
CA GLU A 165 -30.41 -40.67 -34.45
C GLU A 165 -31.76 -41.37 -34.19
N GLN A 166 -32.33 -41.18 -33.00
CA GLN A 166 -33.67 -41.69 -32.67
C GLN A 166 -34.76 -41.06 -33.54
N TYR A 167 -34.70 -39.75 -33.77
CA TYR A 167 -35.64 -39.05 -34.66
C TYR A 167 -35.54 -39.56 -36.09
N GLN A 168 -34.32 -39.69 -36.63
CA GLN A 168 -34.10 -40.21 -37.97
C GLN A 168 -34.64 -41.64 -38.12
N THR A 169 -34.41 -42.49 -37.12
CA THR A 169 -34.94 -43.86 -37.10
C THR A 169 -36.47 -43.85 -37.08
N ARG A 170 -37.09 -43.00 -36.26
CA ARG A 170 -38.55 -42.85 -36.18
C ARG A 170 -39.13 -42.33 -37.50
N GLU A 171 -38.47 -41.38 -38.14
CA GLU A 171 -38.87 -40.82 -39.44
C GLU A 171 -38.87 -41.92 -40.52
N GLN A 172 -37.81 -42.72 -40.60
CA GLN A 172 -37.74 -43.89 -41.51
C GLN A 172 -38.87 -44.90 -41.25
N HIS A 173 -39.22 -45.13 -39.97
CA HIS A 173 -40.36 -46.00 -39.64
C HIS A 173 -41.71 -45.41 -40.09
N LEU A 174 -41.90 -44.09 -39.94
CA LEU A 174 -43.11 -43.41 -40.39
C LEU A 174 -43.23 -43.41 -41.92
N GLU A 175 -42.13 -43.21 -42.65
CA GLU A 175 -42.09 -43.32 -44.10
C GLU A 175 -42.54 -44.71 -44.57
N LYS A 176 -41.97 -45.77 -43.99
CA LYS A 176 -42.36 -47.16 -44.29
C LYS A 176 -43.83 -47.44 -43.98
N LEU A 177 -44.35 -46.92 -42.86
CA LEU A 177 -45.76 -47.07 -42.51
C LEU A 177 -46.65 -46.33 -43.51
N ASN A 178 -46.26 -45.14 -43.94
CA ASN A 178 -46.97 -44.37 -44.94
C ASN A 178 -46.98 -45.09 -46.31
N GLU A 179 -45.87 -45.68 -46.73
CA GLU A 179 -45.80 -46.55 -47.91
C GLU A 179 -46.76 -47.75 -47.78
N GLN A 180 -46.77 -48.42 -46.63
CA GLN A 180 -47.69 -49.53 -46.38
C GLN A 180 -49.17 -49.08 -46.49
N VAL A 181 -49.54 -47.97 -45.86
CA VAL A 181 -50.90 -47.40 -45.94
C VAL A 181 -51.27 -47.05 -47.38
N GLN A 182 -50.34 -46.49 -48.17
CA GLN A 182 -50.57 -46.21 -49.58
C GLN A 182 -50.81 -47.49 -50.40
N LEU A 183 -50.00 -48.53 -50.20
CA LEU A 183 -50.14 -49.82 -50.87
C LEU A 183 -51.47 -50.50 -50.48
N GLU A 184 -51.86 -50.45 -49.21
CA GLU A 184 -53.16 -50.96 -48.75
C GLU A 184 -54.32 -50.19 -49.38
N ALA A 185 -54.25 -48.86 -49.46
CA ALA A 185 -55.25 -48.04 -50.13
C ALA A 185 -55.37 -48.38 -51.63
N GLN A 186 -54.24 -48.56 -52.32
CA GLN A 186 -54.23 -49.01 -53.73
C GLN A 186 -54.85 -50.40 -53.89
N LEU A 187 -54.54 -51.34 -52.99
CA LEU A 187 -55.13 -52.67 -52.98
C LEU A 187 -56.65 -52.63 -52.77
N HIS A 188 -57.13 -51.82 -51.83
CA HIS A 188 -58.55 -51.63 -51.58
C HIS A 188 -59.26 -50.99 -52.79
N GLN A 189 -58.64 -49.98 -53.42
CA GLN A 189 -59.16 -49.36 -54.63
C GLN A 189 -59.21 -50.36 -55.80
N ALA A 190 -58.18 -51.18 -55.98
CA ALA A 190 -58.16 -52.23 -57.01
C ALA A 190 -59.25 -53.29 -56.78
N LYS A 191 -59.46 -53.72 -55.52
CA LYS A 191 -60.57 -54.62 -55.15
C LYS A 191 -61.93 -53.99 -55.44
N LEU A 192 -62.12 -52.72 -55.10
CA LEU A 192 -63.36 -51.99 -55.40
C LEU A 192 -63.60 -51.90 -56.92
N ASN A 193 -62.58 -51.53 -57.70
CA ASN A 193 -62.66 -51.46 -59.16
C ASN A 193 -63.00 -52.84 -59.76
N LYS A 194 -62.39 -53.91 -59.26
CA LYS A 194 -62.71 -55.28 -59.69
C LYS A 194 -64.19 -55.61 -59.47
N VAL A 195 -64.72 -55.38 -58.27
CA VAL A 195 -66.13 -55.61 -57.95
C VAL A 195 -67.05 -54.75 -58.82
N GLN A 196 -66.69 -53.48 -59.08
CA GLN A 196 -67.45 -52.60 -59.97
C GLN A 196 -67.48 -53.11 -61.42
N VAL A 197 -66.36 -53.61 -61.95
CA VAL A 197 -66.28 -54.19 -63.29
C VAL A 197 -67.09 -55.49 -63.36
N GLU A 198 -66.95 -56.39 -62.38
CA GLU A 198 -67.73 -57.63 -62.30
C GLU A 198 -69.24 -57.33 -62.26
N ALA A 199 -69.68 -56.40 -61.40
CA ALA A 199 -71.07 -55.97 -61.34
C ALA A 199 -71.56 -55.31 -62.64
N ALA A 200 -70.69 -54.54 -63.33
CA ALA A 200 -71.03 -53.95 -64.63
C ALA A 200 -71.19 -55.02 -65.72
N MET A 201 -70.30 -56.02 -65.76
CA MET A 201 -70.40 -57.16 -66.68
C MET A 201 -71.66 -58.00 -66.39
N GLU A 202 -71.96 -58.29 -65.13
CA GLU A 202 -73.20 -58.96 -64.73
C GLU A 202 -74.44 -58.16 -65.18
N LYS A 203 -74.44 -56.84 -64.95
CA LYS A 203 -75.52 -55.96 -65.42
C LYS A 203 -75.64 -55.98 -66.94
N GLU A 204 -74.54 -56.03 -67.68
CA GLU A 204 -74.54 -56.12 -69.14
C GLU A 204 -75.06 -57.47 -69.63
N ILE A 205 -74.65 -58.58 -69.00
CA ILE A 205 -75.16 -59.93 -69.28
C ILE A 205 -76.66 -60.01 -69.01
N LEU A 206 -77.12 -59.53 -67.84
CA LEU A 206 -78.54 -59.47 -67.50
C LEU A 206 -79.31 -58.58 -68.47
N SER A 207 -78.75 -57.43 -68.86
CA SER A 207 -79.38 -56.54 -69.84
C SER A 207 -79.49 -57.20 -71.22
N LYS A 208 -78.48 -57.96 -71.65
CA LYS A 208 -78.49 -58.75 -72.89
C LYS A 208 -79.51 -59.91 -72.82
N LEU A 209 -79.60 -60.59 -71.67
CA LEU A 209 -80.56 -61.67 -71.43
C LEU A 209 -82.01 -61.14 -71.43
N VAL A 210 -82.27 -60.01 -70.77
CA VAL A 210 -83.55 -59.30 -70.79
C VAL A 210 -83.90 -58.86 -72.22
N ALA A 211 -82.93 -58.32 -72.98
CA ALA A 211 -83.14 -57.93 -74.37
C ALA A 211 -83.41 -59.13 -75.30
N GLN A 212 -82.81 -60.31 -75.04
CA GLN A 212 -83.12 -61.56 -75.76
C GLN A 212 -84.51 -62.09 -75.40
N LEU A 213 -84.91 -62.04 -74.13
CA LEU A 213 -86.25 -62.45 -73.68
C LEU A 213 -87.38 -61.56 -74.23
N LEU A 214 -87.09 -60.29 -74.54
CA LEU A 214 -88.02 -59.37 -75.19
C LEU A 214 -88.14 -59.58 -76.72
N ARG A 215 -87.43 -60.56 -77.32
CA ARG A 215 -87.33 -60.74 -78.79
C ARG A 215 -88.00 -62.00 -79.36
N GLU A 216 -89.03 -62.56 -78.70
CA GLU A 216 -89.96 -63.54 -79.29
C GLU A 216 -91.43 -63.06 -79.23
N PRO A 217 -92.28 -63.32 -80.25
CA PRO A 217 -93.40 -62.45 -80.61
C PRO A 217 -94.79 -62.98 -80.23
N ASN A 218 -95.70 -62.09 -79.79
CA ASN A 218 -97.12 -62.01 -80.20
C ASN A 218 -97.80 -60.82 -79.47
N ARG A 219 -98.09 -59.71 -80.16
CA ARG A 219 -99.30 -59.40 -80.96
C ARG A 219 -100.52 -59.02 -80.09
N THR A 220 -100.80 -57.71 -80.07
CA THR A 220 -102.07 -56.94 -80.14
C THR A 220 -101.90 -55.71 -79.22
N GLY A 221 -102.09 -54.45 -79.57
CA GLY A 221 -102.62 -53.75 -80.74
C GLY A 221 -103.18 -52.40 -80.24
N LYS A 222 -102.81 -51.31 -80.94
CA LYS A 222 -103.41 -49.94 -80.95
C LYS A 222 -103.08 -48.89 -79.88
N ALA A 223 -102.34 -47.88 -80.36
CA ALA A 223 -102.68 -46.45 -80.45
C ALA A 223 -102.66 -45.51 -79.20
N VAL A 224 -101.60 -44.68 -79.19
CA VAL A 224 -101.53 -43.20 -79.05
C VAL A 224 -102.19 -42.50 -77.84
N ALA A 225 -101.37 -41.80 -77.02
CA ALA A 225 -101.33 -40.33 -76.89
C ALA A 225 -100.93 -39.83 -75.49
N GLY A 226 -99.92 -38.94 -75.45
CA GLY A 226 -99.77 -37.83 -74.50
C GLY A 226 -99.26 -38.16 -73.08
N ALA A 227 -98.51 -37.32 -72.39
CA ALA A 227 -97.86 -36.05 -72.70
C ALA A 227 -96.99 -35.69 -71.48
N THR A 228 -95.88 -34.97 -71.71
CA THR A 228 -95.32 -33.89 -70.84
C THR A 228 -94.91 -34.23 -69.38
N SER A 229 -93.84 -33.71 -68.78
CA SER A 229 -92.95 -32.60 -69.11
C SER A 229 -91.80 -32.53 -68.08
N HIS A 230 -90.64 -32.08 -68.58
CA HIS A 230 -89.72 -31.09 -67.99
C HIS A 230 -88.83 -31.49 -66.80
N GLN A 231 -87.51 -31.59 -67.04
CA GLN A 231 -86.49 -30.52 -67.11
C GLN A 231 -86.15 -30.00 -65.70
N GLY A 232 -84.91 -30.17 -65.22
CA GLY A 232 -83.74 -29.38 -65.65
C GLY A 232 -83.57 -28.27 -64.60
N SER A 233 -82.40 -27.87 -64.09
CA SER A 233 -81.05 -27.74 -64.63
C SER A 233 -80.14 -27.59 -63.40
N ASN A 234 -78.95 -28.18 -63.30
CA ASN A 234 -77.70 -27.83 -63.98
C ASN A 234 -77.26 -26.36 -63.80
N ARG A 235 -76.19 -26.16 -63.01
CA ARG A 235 -74.92 -25.43 -63.29
C ARG A 235 -74.35 -24.84 -62.00
N LYS A 236 -73.19 -25.31 -61.56
CA LYS A 236 -71.80 -24.83 -61.85
C LYS A 236 -71.43 -23.55 -61.09
N GLY A 237 -70.24 -23.58 -60.49
CA GLY A 237 -69.53 -22.43 -59.89
C GLY A 237 -69.09 -22.77 -58.47
N GLU A 238 -68.01 -23.55 -58.30
CA GLU A 238 -66.64 -23.07 -58.06
C GLU A 238 -66.30 -22.83 -56.58
N SER A 239 -65.51 -23.77 -56.06
CA SER A 239 -64.31 -23.58 -55.24
C SER A 239 -64.24 -22.37 -54.31
N ILE A 240 -64.34 -22.60 -52.99
CA ILE A 240 -63.47 -21.92 -52.02
C ILE A 240 -63.04 -22.90 -50.91
N LYS A 241 -61.72 -22.89 -50.68
CA LYS A 241 -60.94 -23.57 -49.65
C LYS A 241 -61.50 -23.29 -48.24
N GLY A 242 -61.65 -24.35 -47.44
CA GLY A 242 -61.88 -24.26 -46.00
C GLY A 242 -60.55 -24.17 -45.25
N THR A 243 -60.28 -23.01 -44.67
CA THR A 243 -59.20 -22.78 -43.71
C THR A 243 -59.77 -22.95 -42.30
N ALA A 244 -59.31 -23.97 -41.57
CA ALA A 244 -59.59 -24.12 -40.15
C ALA A 244 -58.32 -23.81 -39.34
N GLN A 245 -58.44 -22.72 -38.58
CA GLN A 245 -57.87 -22.41 -37.26
C GLN A 245 -56.61 -23.17 -36.79
N TYR A 246 -55.54 -22.41 -36.55
CA TYR A 246 -54.66 -22.64 -35.40
C TYR A 246 -54.45 -21.33 -34.64
N LEU A 247 -54.75 -21.40 -33.34
CA LEU A 247 -54.38 -20.47 -32.30
C LEU A 247 -52.85 -20.41 -32.16
N HIS A 248 -52.29 -19.22 -31.99
CA HIS A 248 -50.96 -19.04 -31.39
C HIS A 248 -51.11 -18.11 -30.18
N GLY A 249 -50.81 -18.67 -29.02
CA GLY A 249 -50.41 -17.95 -27.82
C GLY A 249 -49.08 -18.53 -27.34
N GLN A 250 -48.24 -17.65 -26.78
CA GLN A 250 -47.01 -17.90 -26.01
C GLN A 250 -45.86 -18.56 -26.82
N VAL A 251 -44.61 -18.08 -26.84
CA VAL A 251 -43.75 -17.33 -25.90
C VAL A 251 -42.87 -16.38 -26.69
#